data_AF-A0A9D1NK43-F1
#
_entry.id   AF-A0A9D1NK43-F1
#
_cell.length_a   1.000
_cell.length_b   1.000
_cell.length_c   1.000
_cell.angle_alpha   90.00
_cell.angle_beta   90.00
_cell.angle_gamma   90.00
#
_symmetry.space_group_name_H-M   'P 1'
#
loop_
_entity.id
_entity.type
_entity.pdbx_description
1 polymer ?
#
loop_
_entity_poly.entity_id
_entity_poly.type
_entity_poly.pdbx_seq_one_letter_code
_entity_poly.pdbx_strand_id
1 'polypeptide(L)'
;MRESKKKADLEALGSAFMRVPHMPVRVARLLLDAGYTDVFQLSGRSAESLFADIRKHDFLAEEKNVLPALRLAIYFAENESSPDKSLLNLHAWE
;
A
#
# COMPACT_ATOMS: atom_id res chain seq x y z
N MET A 1 22.79 -9.93 6.08
CA MET A 1 21.48 -9.90 5.39
C MET A 1 20.71 -8.60 5.68
N ARG A 2 21.29 -7.41 5.43
CA ARG A 2 20.59 -6.10 5.55
C ARG A 2 20.46 -5.35 4.22
N GLU A 3 21.23 -5.75 3.20
CA GLU A 3 21.31 -5.05 1.92
C GLU A 3 20.14 -5.38 0.97
N SER A 4 19.65 -6.61 0.97
CA SER A 4 18.50 -7.01 0.14
C SER A 4 17.21 -6.31 0.56
N LYS A 5 17.07 -5.91 1.83
CA LYS A 5 15.93 -5.10 2.28
C LYS A 5 16.00 -3.68 1.71
N LYS A 6 17.18 -3.03 1.73
CA LYS A 6 17.35 -1.66 1.20
C LYS A 6 17.07 -1.54 -0.29
N LYS A 7 17.44 -2.54 -1.11
CA LYS A 7 17.18 -2.52 -2.56
C LYS A 7 15.68 -2.53 -2.86
N ALA A 8 14.93 -3.41 -2.23
CA ALA A 8 13.49 -3.53 -2.43
C ALA A 8 12.69 -2.36 -1.85
N ASP A 9 13.17 -1.69 -0.79
CA ASP A 9 12.59 -0.41 -0.35
C ASP A 9 12.82 0.71 -1.38
N LEU A 10 13.94 0.66 -2.12
CA LEU A 10 14.23 1.60 -3.20
C LEU A 10 13.34 1.37 -4.43
N GLU A 11 13.03 0.11 -4.74
CA GLU A 11 12.08 -0.26 -5.79
C GLU A 11 10.65 0.19 -5.44
N ALA A 12 10.27 0.05 -4.16
CA ALA A 12 9.02 0.58 -3.65
C ALA A 12 8.96 2.11 -3.74
N LEU A 13 10.05 2.82 -3.47
CA LEU A 13 10.14 4.29 -3.63
C LEU A 13 9.87 4.77 -5.07
N GLY A 14 10.17 3.96 -6.08
CA GLY A 14 9.91 4.27 -7.48
C GLY A 14 8.53 3.83 -7.99
N SER A 15 7.73 3.17 -7.16
CA SER A 15 6.49 2.53 -7.59
C SER A 15 5.28 3.47 -7.58
N ALA A 16 4.23 3.12 -8.33
CA ALA A 16 2.99 3.91 -8.41
C ALA A 16 2.35 4.15 -7.03
N PHE A 17 2.56 3.24 -6.08
CA PHE A 17 2.07 3.36 -4.69
C PHE A 17 2.63 4.57 -3.94
N MET A 18 3.80 5.09 -4.31
CA MET A 18 4.40 6.28 -3.69
C MET A 18 3.74 7.58 -4.14
N ARG A 19 2.85 7.53 -5.13
CA ARG A 19 1.96 8.67 -5.46
C ARG A 19 0.89 8.88 -4.39
N VAL A 20 0.58 7.84 -3.62
CA VAL A 20 -0.37 7.90 -2.52
C VAL A 20 0.30 8.67 -1.36
N PRO A 21 -0.24 9.84 -0.97
CA PRO A 21 0.33 10.62 0.12
C PRO A 21 0.23 9.82 1.43
N HIS A 22 1.23 9.98 2.31
CA HIS A 22 1.33 9.24 3.58
C HIS A 22 1.42 7.71 3.45
N MET A 23 1.66 7.16 2.26
CA MET A 23 1.86 5.72 2.08
C MET A 23 3.21 5.27 2.66
N PRO A 24 3.23 4.30 3.59
CA PRO A 24 4.48 3.74 4.07
C PRO A 24 5.15 2.89 2.98
N VAL A 25 6.44 3.13 2.74
CA VAL A 25 7.28 2.40 1.75
C VAL A 25 7.20 0.89 1.95
N ARG A 26 7.05 0.45 3.21
CA ARG A 26 6.88 -0.96 3.56
C ARG A 26 5.61 -1.57 2.95
N VAL A 27 4.48 -0.85 2.94
CA VAL A 27 3.23 -1.34 2.34
C VAL A 27 3.30 -1.33 0.83
N ALA A 28 3.92 -0.32 0.23
CA ALA A 28 4.21 -0.31 -1.20
C ALA A 28 5.05 -1.56 -1.60
N ARG A 29 6.05 -1.91 -0.80
CA ARG A 29 6.83 -3.15 -1.00
C ARG A 29 6.00 -4.41 -0.82
N LEU A 30 5.16 -4.48 0.21
CA LEU A 30 4.27 -5.62 0.46
C LEU A 30 3.32 -5.85 -0.73
N LEU A 31 2.82 -4.76 -1.32
CA LEU A 31 2.00 -4.82 -2.53
C LEU A 31 2.79 -5.32 -3.74
N LEU A 32 4.03 -4.86 -3.94
CA LEU A 32 4.91 -5.36 -4.99
C LEU A 32 5.23 -6.86 -4.83
N ASP A 33 5.49 -7.30 -3.59
CA ASP A 33 5.78 -8.71 -3.29
C ASP A 33 4.58 -9.62 -3.53
N ALA A 34 3.38 -9.12 -3.24
CA ALA A 34 2.10 -9.75 -3.60
C ALA A 34 1.78 -9.66 -5.11
N GLY A 35 2.62 -9.02 -5.92
CA GLY A 35 2.49 -8.95 -7.38
C GLY A 35 1.66 -7.78 -7.90
N TYR A 36 1.29 -6.82 -7.05
CA TYR A 36 0.65 -5.57 -7.46
C TYR A 36 1.72 -4.56 -7.86
N THR A 37 1.64 -4.03 -9.07
CA THR A 37 2.60 -3.03 -9.58
C THR A 37 2.00 -1.64 -9.70
N ASP A 38 0.66 -1.56 -9.71
CA ASP A 38 -0.06 -0.31 -9.90
C ASP A 38 -1.22 -0.13 -8.91
N VAL A 39 -1.51 1.12 -8.54
CA VAL A 39 -2.62 1.51 -7.66
C VAL A 39 -3.98 1.19 -8.29
N PHE A 40 -4.12 1.28 -9.61
CA PHE A 40 -5.38 0.95 -10.29
C PHE A 40 -5.78 -0.52 -10.11
N GLN A 41 -4.83 -1.42 -9.88
CA GLN A 41 -5.13 -2.84 -9.61
C GLN A 41 -5.80 -3.06 -8.24
N LEU A 42 -5.69 -2.07 -7.36
CA LEU A 42 -6.33 -2.04 -6.04
C LEU A 42 -7.76 -1.49 -6.13
N SER A 43 -8.06 -0.70 -7.16
CA SER A 43 -9.40 -0.14 -7.41
C SER A 43 -10.42 -1.28 -7.53
N GLY A 44 -11.51 -1.18 -6.77
CA GLY A 44 -12.56 -2.22 -6.73
C GLY A 44 -12.20 -3.48 -5.94
N ARG A 45 -11.03 -3.55 -5.29
CA ARG A 45 -10.70 -4.61 -4.32
C ARG A 45 -10.93 -4.13 -2.89
N SER A 46 -11.33 -5.06 -2.02
CA SER A 46 -11.44 -4.78 -0.59
C SER A 46 -10.07 -4.83 0.09
N ALA A 47 -9.84 -3.92 1.05
CA ALA A 47 -8.60 -3.87 1.84
C ALA A 47 -8.29 -5.21 2.53
N GLU A 48 -9.31 -5.91 3.03
CA GLU A 48 -9.16 -7.25 3.65
C GLU A 48 -8.69 -8.31 2.65
N SER A 49 -9.12 -8.22 1.40
CA SER A 49 -8.72 -9.16 0.35
C SER A 49 -7.26 -8.96 -0.05
N LEU A 50 -6.82 -7.70 -0.20
CA LEU A 50 -5.42 -7.34 -0.40
C LEU A 50 -4.56 -7.78 0.79
N PHE A 51 -5.05 -7.53 2.00
CA PHE A 51 -4.37 -7.92 3.23
C PHE A 51 -4.16 -9.44 3.31
N ALA A 52 -5.19 -10.22 2.99
CA ALA A 52 -5.11 -11.67 2.95
C ALA A 52 -4.09 -12.18 1.92
N ASP A 53 -3.94 -11.48 0.78
CA ASP A 53 -2.98 -11.83 -0.25
C ASP A 53 -1.54 -11.52 0.18
N ILE A 54 -1.32 -10.31 0.68
CA ILE A 54 -0.03 -9.88 1.25
C ILE A 54 0.39 -10.80 2.40
N ARG A 55 -0.54 -11.21 3.27
CA ARG A 55 -0.26 -12.10 4.39
C ARG A 55 0.26 -13.47 3.97
N LYS A 56 -0.07 -13.95 2.76
CA LYS A 56 0.48 -15.21 2.21
C LYS A 56 1.95 -15.08 1.84
N HIS A 57 2.38 -13.86 1.49
CA HIS A 57 3.73 -13.56 1.03
C HIS A 57 4.63 -13.12 2.18
N ASP A 58 4.16 -12.22 3.04
CA ASP A 58 4.96 -11.66 4.13
C ASP A 58 4.14 -11.51 5.42
N PHE A 59 4.67 -12.08 6.50
CA PHE A 59 4.09 -12.05 7.84
C PHE A 59 4.16 -10.68 8.52
N LEU A 60 4.93 -9.72 7.97
CA LEU A 60 4.98 -8.33 8.42
C LEU A 60 3.72 -7.53 8.02
N ALA A 61 2.77 -8.17 7.32
CA ALA A 61 1.43 -7.65 7.10
C ALA A 61 0.70 -7.30 8.40
N GLU A 62 0.99 -7.98 9.53
CA GLU A 62 0.30 -7.76 10.82
C GLU A 62 0.69 -6.44 11.53
N GLU A 63 1.43 -5.55 10.88
CA GLU A 63 1.61 -4.18 11.38
C GLU A 63 0.29 -3.41 11.35
N LYS A 64 -0.01 -2.68 12.45
CA LYS A 64 -1.23 -1.86 12.59
C LYS A 64 -1.45 -0.87 11.46
N ASN A 65 -0.38 -0.42 10.81
CA ASN A 65 -0.42 0.60 9.75
C ASN A 65 -0.71 0.03 8.35
N VAL A 66 -0.75 -1.29 8.16
CA VAL A 66 -0.90 -1.91 6.83
C VAL A 66 -2.35 -1.81 6.33
N LEU A 67 -3.31 -2.20 7.15
CA LEU A 67 -4.75 -2.10 6.85
C LEU A 67 -5.21 -0.68 6.49
N PRO A 68 -4.92 0.37 7.29
CA PRO A 68 -5.25 1.73 6.93
C PRO A 68 -4.52 2.21 5.67
N ALA A 69 -3.26 1.81 5.45
CA ALA A 69 -2.53 2.13 4.23
C ALA A 69 -3.16 1.49 2.99
N LEU A 70 -3.67 0.27 3.09
CA LEU A 70 -4.38 -0.40 2.00
C LEU A 70 -5.69 0.30 1.67
N ARG A 71 -6.48 0.67 2.69
CA ARG A 71 -7.71 1.46 2.51
C ARG A 71 -7.43 2.79 1.83
N LEU A 72 -6.38 3.49 2.28
CA LEU A 72 -5.91 4.73 1.67
C LEU A 72 -5.50 4.53 0.21
N ALA A 73 -4.76 3.46 -0.11
CA ALA A 73 -4.33 3.17 -1.47
C ALA A 73 -5.52 2.85 -2.40
N ILE A 74 -6.51 2.09 -1.92
CA ILE A 74 -7.76 1.83 -2.65
C ILE A 74 -8.53 3.14 -2.85
N TYR A 75 -8.71 3.93 -1.79
CA TYR A 75 -9.39 5.22 -1.88
C TYR A 75 -8.73 6.14 -2.89
N PHE A 76 -7.39 6.23 -2.87
CA PHE A 76 -6.63 7.00 -3.84
C PHE A 76 -6.83 6.49 -5.26
N ALA A 77 -6.81 5.17 -5.47
CA ALA A 77 -7.04 4.56 -6.78
C ALA A 77 -8.45 4.84 -7.33
N GLU A 78 -9.46 4.83 -6.45
CA GLU A 78 -10.85 5.12 -6.83
C GLU A 78 -11.12 6.63 -7.01
N ASN A 79 -10.33 7.50 -6.37
CA ASN A 79 -10.57 8.94 -6.32
C ASN A 79 -9.42 9.76 -6.94
N GLU A 80 -8.66 9.19 -7.89
CA GLU A 80 -7.48 9.84 -8.49
C GLU A 80 -7.76 11.26 -9.02
N SER A 81 -8.97 11.50 -9.55
CA SER A 81 -9.37 12.78 -10.13
C SER A 81 -9.67 13.89 -9.10
N SER A 82 -10.07 13.55 -7.88
CA SER A 82 -10.41 14.53 -6.84
C SER A 82 -10.53 13.87 -5.46
N PRO A 83 -9.39 13.50 -4.84
CA PRO A 83 -9.40 12.87 -3.53
C PRO A 83 -9.65 13.92 -2.44
N ASP A 84 -10.44 13.56 -1.43
CA ASP A 84 -10.66 14.40 -0.26
C ASP A 84 -9.40 14.43 0.62
N LYS A 85 -8.84 15.62 0.84
CA LYS A 85 -7.58 15.80 1.59
C LYS A 85 -7.67 15.32 3.03
N SER A 86 -8.88 15.28 3.61
CA SER A 86 -9.10 14.80 4.97
C SER A 86 -8.96 13.28 5.08
N LEU A 87 -9.26 12.57 3.98
CA LEU A 87 -9.16 11.11 3.87
C LEU A 87 -7.80 10.64 3.35
N LEU A 88 -6.92 11.57 2.95
CA LEU A 88 -5.57 11.28 2.47
C LEU A 88 -4.54 11.13 3.61
N ASN A 89 -4.94 10.60 4.76
CA ASN A 89 -4.05 10.33 5.89
C ASN A 89 -4.34 8.94 6.48
N LEU A 90 -3.33 8.30 7.06
CA LEU A 90 -3.47 6.97 7.68
C LEU A 90 -4.46 6.96 8.84
N HIS A 91 -4.54 8.07 9.59
CA HIS A 91 -5.35 8.18 10.82
C HIS A 91 -6.85 8.21 10.53
N ALA A 92 -7.28 8.63 9.33
CA ALA A 92 -8.68 8.57 8.91
C ALA A 92 -9.19 7.13 8.70
N TRP A 93 -8.28 6.15 8.63
CA TRP A 93 -8.59 4.76 8.32
C TRP A 93 -8.22 3.77 9.43
N GLU A 94 -7.75 4.28 10.59
CA GLU A 94 -7.36 3.51 11.79
C GLU A 94 -8.55 2.80 12.45
#